data_AF-X1IBV6-F1
#
_entry.id   AF-X1IBV6-F1
#
_cell.length_a   1.000
_cell.length_b   1.000
_cell.length_c   1.000
_cell.angle_alpha   90.00
_cell.angle_beta   90.00
_cell.angle_gamma   90.00
#
_symmetry.space_group_name_H-M   'P 1'
#
loop_
_entity.id
_entity.type
_entity.pdbx_description
1 polymer ?
#
loop_
_entity_poly.entity_id
_entity_poly.type
_entity_poly.pdbx_seq_one_letter_code
_entity_poly.pdbx_strand_id
1 'polypeptide(L)'
;MVDLEFFLEYYEFLKQEKEKGKKIIAYMSHDNIPEELIDAAGFIPLRLIFSGNDELMDKGADYLPTSTCSFALSTIGLFSVKPNKYRFLDLIDYFIVSNHCVSDICSSEIIC
;
A
#
# COMPACT_ATOMS: atom_id res chain seq x y z
N MET A 1 -4.30 -18.39 8.58
CA MET A 1 -5.71 -18.50 8.14
C MET A 1 -6.46 -17.20 8.37
N VAL A 2 -6.38 -16.61 9.57
CA VAL A 2 -7.01 -15.30 9.90
C VAL A 2 -6.61 -14.17 8.95
N ASP A 3 -5.33 -14.09 8.57
CA ASP A 3 -4.81 -13.00 7.74
C ASP A 3 -5.36 -13.01 6.29
N LEU A 4 -5.53 -14.20 5.70
CA LEU A 4 -6.07 -14.33 4.34
C LEU A 4 -7.56 -13.97 4.25
N GLU A 5 -8.33 -14.32 5.27
CA GLU A 5 -9.76 -14.02 5.36
C GLU A 5 -9.99 -12.51 5.49
N PHE A 6 -9.19 -11.84 6.33
CA PHE A 6 -9.22 -10.39 6.45
C PHE A 6 -8.92 -9.67 5.13
N PHE A 7 -7.87 -10.09 4.39
CA PHE A 7 -7.56 -9.48 3.10
C PHE A 7 -8.65 -9.70 2.05
N LEU A 8 -9.37 -10.82 2.11
CA LEU A 8 -10.50 -11.09 1.22
C LEU A 8 -11.71 -10.22 1.56
N GLU A 9 -12.07 -10.10 2.83
CA GLU A 9 -13.15 -9.21 3.29
C GLU A 9 -12.85 -7.75 2.92
N TYR A 10 -11.61 -7.33 3.13
CA TYR A 10 -11.18 -5.96 2.81
C TYR A 10 -11.17 -5.70 1.29
N TYR A 11 -10.73 -6.68 0.50
CA TYR A 11 -10.83 -6.62 -0.96
C TYR A 11 -12.28 -6.45 -1.43
N GLU A 12 -13.21 -7.27 -0.91
CA GLU A 12 -14.61 -7.18 -1.29
C GLU A 12 -15.25 -5.85 -0.85
N PHE A 13 -14.91 -5.34 0.34
CA PHE A 13 -15.34 -4.01 0.78
C PHE A 13 -14.90 -2.92 -0.20
N LEU A 14 -13.60 -2.86 -0.51
CA LEU A 14 -13.05 -1.85 -1.42
C LEU A 14 -13.65 -1.95 -2.82
N LYS A 15 -13.89 -3.17 -3.30
CA LYS A 15 -14.54 -3.42 -4.58
C LYS A 15 -15.98 -2.90 -4.61
N GLN A 16 -16.79 -3.15 -3.58
CA GLN A 16 -18.15 -2.63 -3.47
C GLN A 16 -18.18 -1.10 -3.45
N GLU A 17 -17.24 -0.46 -2.78
CA GLU A 17 -17.16 1.00 -2.76
C GLU A 17 -16.77 1.58 -4.13
N LYS A 18 -15.88 0.90 -4.88
CA LYS A 18 -15.59 1.26 -6.27
C LYS A 18 -16.82 1.11 -7.17
N GLU A 19 -17.64 0.08 -6.97
CA GLU A 19 -18.90 -0.11 -7.72
C GLU A 19 -19.90 1.04 -7.45
N LYS A 20 -19.82 1.69 -6.28
CA LYS A 20 -20.58 2.92 -5.96
C LYS A 20 -19.97 4.19 -6.57
N GLY A 21 -18.90 4.07 -7.36
CA GLY A 21 -18.22 5.17 -8.02
C GLY A 21 -17.10 5.84 -7.20
N LYS A 22 -16.78 5.33 -6.00
CA LYS A 22 -15.69 5.88 -5.20
C LYS A 22 -14.33 5.50 -5.78
N LYS A 23 -13.34 6.37 -5.55
CA LYS A 23 -11.93 6.13 -5.88
C LYS A 23 -11.15 5.77 -4.64
N ILE A 24 -10.14 4.92 -4.80
CA ILE A 24 -9.23 4.51 -3.73
C ILE A 24 -7.91 5.24 -3.91
N ILE A 25 -7.54 6.02 -2.89
CA ILE A 25 -6.33 6.83 -2.89
C ILE A 25 -5.38 6.27 -1.83
N ALA A 26 -4.33 5.60 -2.28
CA ALA A 26 -3.31 5.03 -1.41
C ALA A 26 -2.23 6.03 -1.02
N TYR A 27 -1.61 5.84 0.14
CA TYR A 27 -0.44 6.61 0.57
C TYR A 27 0.37 5.86 1.63
N MET A 28 1.63 6.27 1.81
CA MET A 28 2.55 5.68 2.77
C MET A 28 2.16 6.08 4.20
N SER A 29 2.18 5.14 5.16
CA SER A 29 1.59 5.36 6.49
C SER A 29 2.11 6.52 7.30
N HIS A 30 3.36 6.90 7.10
CA HIS A 30 4.03 7.92 7.90
C HIS A 30 3.95 9.30 7.23
N ASP A 31 3.28 9.40 6.09
CA ASP A 31 2.99 10.67 5.44
C ASP A 31 1.89 11.44 6.16
N ASN A 32 2.09 12.75 6.27
CA ASN A 32 1.07 13.67 6.76
C ASN A 32 0.10 14.02 5.61
N ILE A 33 -0.74 13.06 5.24
CA ILE A 33 -1.76 13.23 4.20
C ILE A 33 -3.04 13.83 4.82
N PRO A 34 -3.62 14.87 4.21
CA PRO A 34 -4.90 15.43 4.65
C PRO A 34 -6.05 14.49 4.24
N GLU A 35 -6.26 13.41 5.00
CA GLU A 35 -7.31 12.42 4.76
C GLU A 35 -8.70 13.04 4.74
N GLU A 36 -8.90 14.14 5.45
CA GLU A 36 -10.15 14.89 5.48
C GLU A 36 -10.51 15.44 4.08
N LEU A 37 -9.52 15.79 3.26
CA LEU A 37 -9.77 16.23 1.88
C LEU A 37 -10.15 15.06 0.96
N ILE A 38 -9.57 13.87 1.22
CA ILE A 38 -9.91 12.64 0.49
C ILE A 38 -11.34 12.23 0.82
N ASP A 39 -11.70 12.23 2.10
CA ASP A 39 -13.05 11.90 2.58
C ASP A 39 -14.09 12.93 2.10
N ALA A 40 -13.79 14.22 2.19
CA ALA A 40 -14.68 15.29 1.69
C ALA A 40 -14.95 15.19 0.18
N ALA A 41 -14.01 14.63 -0.59
CA ALA A 41 -14.19 14.35 -2.02
C ALA A 41 -15.00 13.07 -2.30
N GLY A 42 -15.39 12.33 -1.26
CA GLY A 42 -16.10 11.05 -1.37
C GLY A 42 -15.21 9.88 -1.77
N PHE A 43 -13.90 10.00 -1.60
CA PHE A 43 -12.92 8.97 -1.92
C PHE A 43 -12.49 8.20 -0.66
N ILE A 44 -11.86 7.05 -0.85
CA ILE A 44 -11.38 6.20 0.24
C ILE A 44 -9.88 6.42 0.42
N PRO A 45 -9.44 6.94 1.59
CA PRO A 45 -8.03 6.95 1.94
C PRO A 45 -7.58 5.53 2.30
N LEU A 46 -6.63 4.99 1.55
CA LEU A 46 -5.99 3.71 1.82
C LEU A 46 -4.60 3.94 2.40
N ARG A 47 -4.50 3.95 3.72
CA ARG A 47 -3.21 4.02 4.41
C ARG A 47 -2.49 2.67 4.32
N LEU A 48 -1.27 2.64 3.79
CA LEU A 48 -0.48 1.42 3.74
C LEU A 48 0.24 1.16 5.07
N ILE A 49 -0.45 0.57 6.07
CA ILE A 49 0.05 0.32 7.44
C ILE A 49 0.67 -1.07 7.59
N PHE A 50 1.06 -1.69 6.49
CA PHE A 50 1.51 -3.06 6.50
C PHE A 50 2.99 -3.12 6.95
N SER A 51 3.23 -3.47 8.22
CA SER A 51 4.53 -3.98 8.64
C SER A 51 4.74 -5.33 7.98
N GLY A 52 5.84 -5.51 7.26
CA GLY A 52 6.06 -6.77 6.57
C GLY A 52 6.52 -7.89 7.48
N ASN A 53 6.48 -9.07 6.88
CA ASN A 53 7.16 -10.27 7.34
C ASN A 53 8.46 -10.44 6.56
N ASP A 54 9.23 -11.47 6.90
CA ASP A 54 10.50 -11.77 6.24
C ASP A 54 10.34 -11.93 4.71
N GLU A 55 9.26 -12.57 4.24
CA GLU A 55 9.00 -12.75 2.79
C GLU A 55 8.90 -11.40 2.05
N LEU A 56 8.19 -10.43 2.63
CA LEU A 56 8.02 -9.10 2.04
C LEU A 56 9.34 -8.31 2.08
N MET A 57 10.07 -8.38 3.18
CA MET A 57 11.35 -7.70 3.32
C MET A 57 12.40 -8.25 2.36
N ASP A 58 12.50 -9.58 2.26
CA ASP A 58 13.42 -10.25 1.33
C ASP A 58 13.11 -9.86 -0.12
N LYS A 59 11.82 -9.73 -0.47
CA LYS A 59 11.41 -9.25 -1.79
C LYS A 59 11.73 -7.77 -2.03
N GLY A 60 11.58 -6.92 -1.02
CA GLY A 60 12.03 -5.54 -1.11
C GLY A 60 13.54 -5.42 -1.29
N ALA A 61 14.30 -6.35 -0.71
CA ALA A 61 15.76 -6.39 -0.78
C ALA A 61 16.29 -6.72 -2.19
N ASP A 62 15.45 -7.23 -3.08
CA ASP A 62 15.78 -7.37 -4.51
C ASP A 62 15.97 -5.99 -5.20
N TYR A 63 15.46 -4.90 -4.60
CA TYR A 63 15.49 -3.54 -5.15
C TYR A 63 16.32 -2.54 -4.35
N LEU A 64 16.26 -2.62 -3.01
CA LEU A 64 16.97 -1.71 -2.11
C LEU A 64 17.88 -2.49 -1.15
N PRO A 65 18.95 -1.87 -0.60
CA PRO A 65 19.80 -2.54 0.38
C PRO A 65 19.00 -3.02 1.59
N THR A 66 19.38 -4.18 2.16
CA THR A 66 18.75 -4.75 3.37
C THR A 66 18.83 -3.84 4.61
N SER A 67 19.71 -2.83 4.58
CA SER A 67 19.79 -1.78 5.60
C SER A 67 18.70 -0.73 5.49
N THR A 68 17.89 -0.74 4.43
CA THR A 68 16.73 0.15 4.26
C THR A 68 15.67 -0.19 5.31
N CYS A 69 14.87 0.80 5.73
CA CYS A 69 13.87 0.55 6.77
C CYS A 69 12.91 -0.57 6.37
N SER A 70 12.53 -1.40 7.35
CA SER A 70 11.68 -2.56 7.13
C SER A 70 10.35 -2.20 6.49
N PHE A 71 9.80 -1.03 6.81
CA PHE A 71 8.59 -0.51 6.18
C PHE A 71 8.75 -0.36 4.66
N ALA A 72 9.79 0.33 4.19
CA ALA A 72 10.02 0.56 2.76
C ALA A 72 10.25 -0.76 1.99
N LEU A 73 11.07 -1.66 2.54
CA LEU A 73 11.30 -2.99 1.94
C LEU A 73 10.00 -3.80 1.87
N SER A 74 9.24 -3.82 2.96
CA SER A 74 7.98 -4.55 3.02
C SER A 74 6.95 -4.00 2.05
N THR A 75 6.86 -2.68 1.93
CA THR A 75 5.94 -2.01 1.01
C THR A 75 6.28 -2.36 -0.44
N ILE A 76 7.55 -2.37 -0.83
CA ILE A 76 7.97 -2.88 -2.16
C ILE A 76 7.57 -4.35 -2.32
N GLY A 77 7.79 -5.16 -1.28
CA GLY A 77 7.40 -6.56 -1.23
C GLY A 77 5.92 -6.81 -1.52
N LEU A 78 5.02 -5.95 -0.99
CA LEU A 78 3.58 -6.08 -1.18
C LEU A 78 3.16 -6.06 -2.66
N PHE A 79 3.82 -5.23 -3.46
CA PHE A 79 3.55 -5.12 -4.91
C PHE A 79 4.36 -6.15 -5.73
N SER A 80 5.46 -6.65 -5.17
CA SER A 80 6.44 -7.50 -5.89
C SER A 80 6.21 -9.00 -5.72
N VAL A 81 5.66 -9.48 -4.59
CA VAL A 81 5.43 -10.91 -4.33
C VAL A 81 4.51 -11.53 -5.38
N LYS A 82 4.88 -12.71 -5.89
CA LYS A 82 4.07 -13.52 -6.81
C LYS A 82 3.91 -14.95 -6.28
N PRO A 83 2.71 -15.56 -6.35
CA PRO A 83 1.45 -14.98 -6.83
C PRO A 83 0.95 -13.84 -5.93
N ASN A 84 0.18 -12.88 -6.49
CA ASN A 84 -0.29 -11.71 -5.74
C ASN A 84 -1.23 -12.15 -4.60
N LYS A 85 -0.75 -12.01 -3.35
CA LYS A 85 -1.54 -12.29 -2.14
C LYS A 85 -2.34 -11.07 -1.66
N TYR A 86 -2.00 -9.88 -2.15
CA TYR A 86 -2.52 -8.58 -1.70
C TYR A 86 -3.39 -7.94 -2.79
N ARG A 87 -4.41 -8.68 -3.25
CA ARG A 87 -5.26 -8.29 -4.39
C ARG A 87 -6.00 -6.97 -4.22
N PHE A 88 -6.19 -6.51 -2.98
CA PHE A 88 -6.78 -5.19 -2.71
C PHE A 88 -5.90 -4.04 -3.22
N LEU A 89 -4.60 -4.26 -3.41
CA LEU A 89 -3.69 -3.27 -4.01
C LEU A 89 -4.02 -3.03 -5.49
N ASP A 90 -4.55 -4.02 -6.20
CA ASP A 90 -4.98 -3.88 -7.60
C ASP A 90 -6.19 -2.93 -7.75
N LEU A 91 -6.83 -2.56 -6.63
CA LEU A 91 -7.98 -1.66 -6.61
C LEU A 91 -7.58 -0.18 -6.45
N ILE A 92 -6.31 0.13 -6.19
CA ILE A 92 -5.82 1.51 -6.03
C ILE A 92 -5.99 2.30 -7.34
N ASP A 93 -6.62 3.47 -7.28
CA ASP A 93 -6.76 4.37 -8.43
C ASP A 93 -5.63 5.41 -8.49
N TYR A 94 -5.21 5.91 -7.33
CA TYR A 94 -4.16 6.91 -7.19
C TYR A 94 -3.27 6.58 -6.00
N PHE A 95 -1.99 6.91 -6.12
CA PHE A 95 -1.02 6.80 -5.04
C PHE A 95 -0.46 8.19 -4.76
N ILE A 96 -0.66 8.70 -3.54
CA ILE A 96 -0.04 9.95 -3.11
C ILE A 96 1.36 9.62 -2.63
N VAL A 97 2.33 10.29 -3.23
CA VAL A 97 3.75 10.18 -2.91
C VAL A 97 4.19 11.44 -2.18
N SER A 98 4.97 11.27 -1.12
CA SER A 98 5.58 12.36 -0.39
C SER A 98 7.11 12.28 -0.40
N ASN A 99 7.76 13.30 0.14
CA ASN A 99 9.20 13.35 0.37
C ASN A 99 9.56 13.21 1.86
N HIS A 100 8.74 12.51 2.66
CA HIS A 100 8.92 12.40 4.10
C HIS A 100 10.30 11.81 4.47
N CYS A 101 10.72 10.75 3.78
CA CYS A 101 12.08 10.22 3.90
C CYS A 101 12.61 9.68 2.57
N VAL A 102 13.93 9.50 2.47
CA VAL A 102 14.58 9.00 1.24
C VAL A 102 14.07 7.61 0.87
N SER A 103 13.89 6.72 1.85
CA SER A 103 13.35 5.37 1.60
C SER A 103 11.94 5.41 1.02
N ASP A 104 11.12 6.39 1.41
CA ASP A 104 9.75 6.56 0.94
C ASP A 104 9.73 6.97 -0.54
N ILE A 105 10.57 7.96 -0.90
CA ILE A 105 10.77 8.39 -2.29
C ILE A 105 11.22 7.19 -3.13
N CYS A 106 12.27 6.48 -2.71
CA CYS A 106 12.77 5.33 -3.45
C CYS A 106 11.72 4.21 -3.59
N SER A 107 11.00 3.89 -2.52
CA SER A 107 9.92 2.89 -2.58
C SER A 107 8.81 3.33 -3.53
N SER A 108 8.44 4.62 -3.55
CA SER A 108 7.40 5.14 -4.44
C SER A 108 7.78 5.05 -5.92
N GLU A 109 9.04 5.35 -6.27
CA GLU A 109 9.58 5.24 -7.64
C GLU A 109 9.68 3.79 -8.12
N ILE A 110 9.76 2.82 -7.19
CA ILE A 110 9.78 1.39 -7.51
C ILE A 110 8.35 0.84 -7.72
N ILE A 111 7.37 1.38 -6.98
CA ILE A 111 6.00 0.85 -6.95
C ILE A 111 5.10 1.49 -8.03
N CYS A 112 5.27 2.78 -8.29
CA CYS A 112 4.44 3.55 -9.23
C CYS A 112 5.00 3.55 -10.65
#